data_AF-A0A2V5U6J3-F1
#
_entry.id   AF-A0A2V5U6J3-F1
#
_cell.length_a   1.000
_cell.length_b   1.000
_cell.length_c   1.000
_cell.angle_alpha   90.00
_cell.angle_beta   90.00
_cell.angle_gamma   90.00
#
_symmetry.space_group_name_H-M   'P 1'
#
loop_
_entity.id
_entity.type
_entity.pdbx_description
1 polymer ?
#
loop_
_entity_poly.entity_id
_entity_poly.type
_entity_poly.pdbx_seq_one_letter_code
_entity_poly.pdbx_strand_id
1 'polypeptide(L)'
;MSRKRARNKNRTEKRLRPPARLSIAEQQSNAGPSKASGPAARRKIVWAPVAGIVLGLALIAGFGTVLPGKKTESRREVSTKSASTPRGPVTFSRDVAPIVFQRCAGCHRPGQSAPFALLTYEEIKKHARQIAEVTQRRYMPPWLPEPGYGEFALDRRLGSDQIGIIQQWVAEGAVEGNQADLPPPPRFPEGWQLGVPDLVVTLPQVYTLSAEGKDVYRNFVFPISVPTLRYVKGVEFLPGNAKVVHHAFINVDETRQSRRLAEKQNPPGFDGMELPESAVMPGGQLLGWQPGKVPSLTVGGLSWVL
;
A
#
# COMPACT_ATOMS: atom_id res chain seq x y z
N MET A 1 29.95 -11.98 -86.28
CA MET A 1 31.05 -12.78 -85.65
C MET A 1 31.50 -11.99 -84.42
N SER A 2 31.68 -12.47 -83.19
CA SER A 2 31.71 -13.80 -82.61
C SER A 2 31.46 -13.69 -81.09
N ARG A 3 30.86 -14.73 -80.52
CA ARG A 3 30.61 -14.96 -79.08
C ARG A 3 31.92 -15.22 -78.32
N LYS A 4 31.92 -14.99 -76.99
CA LYS A 4 32.49 -15.86 -75.92
C LYS A 4 32.20 -15.23 -74.55
N ARG A 5 31.26 -15.76 -73.76
CA ARG A 5 31.34 -16.88 -72.79
C ARG A 5 32.10 -16.55 -71.48
N ALA A 6 31.28 -16.37 -70.44
CA ALA A 6 31.26 -17.07 -69.14
C ALA A 6 32.54 -17.19 -68.29
N ARG A 7 32.44 -16.72 -67.03
CA ARG A 7 32.81 -17.56 -65.88
C ARG A 7 31.96 -17.25 -64.64
N ASN A 8 31.20 -18.27 -64.26
CA ASN A 8 30.42 -18.40 -63.03
C ASN A 8 31.36 -18.82 -61.88
N LYS A 9 31.20 -18.24 -60.69
CA LYS A 9 31.62 -18.86 -59.41
C LYS A 9 30.58 -18.54 -58.34
N ASN A 10 29.80 -19.59 -58.03
CA ASN A 10 28.85 -19.74 -56.94
C ASN A 10 29.39 -19.22 -55.60
N ARG A 11 28.60 -18.41 -54.90
CA ARG A 11 28.66 -18.30 -53.44
C ARG A 11 27.29 -18.70 -52.89
N THR A 12 27.31 -19.80 -52.16
CA THR A 12 26.20 -20.51 -51.54
C THR A 12 25.48 -19.65 -50.49
N GLU A 13 24.21 -19.33 -50.74
CA GLU A 13 23.28 -18.88 -49.70
C GLU A 13 22.90 -20.07 -48.81
N LYS A 14 23.24 -19.96 -47.53
CA LYS A 14 22.89 -20.95 -46.50
C LYS A 14 21.45 -20.67 -46.04
N ARG A 15 20.47 -21.28 -46.71
CA ARG A 15 19.06 -21.30 -46.31
C ARG A 15 18.94 -22.00 -44.94
N LEU A 16 18.67 -21.25 -43.88
CA LEU A 16 18.32 -21.79 -42.56
C LEU A 16 16.93 -22.42 -42.64
N ARG A 17 16.83 -23.69 -42.25
CA ARG A 17 15.57 -24.45 -42.15
C ARG A 17 14.77 -23.99 -40.93
N PRO A 18 13.43 -23.98 -40.99
CA PRO A 18 12.60 -23.74 -39.80
C PRO A 18 12.67 -24.94 -38.84
N PRO A 19 12.58 -24.74 -37.52
CA PRO A 19 12.58 -25.83 -36.55
C PRO A 19 11.29 -26.65 -36.61
N ALA A 20 11.44 -27.96 -36.45
CA ALA A 20 10.37 -28.94 -36.46
C ALA A 20 9.39 -28.73 -35.28
N ARG A 21 8.08 -28.86 -35.57
CA ARG A 21 7.02 -28.96 -34.56
C ARG A 21 7.13 -30.33 -33.88
N LEU A 22 7.35 -30.35 -32.57
CA LEU A 22 7.15 -31.54 -31.74
C LEU A 22 5.69 -31.57 -31.26
N SER A 23 5.07 -32.74 -31.45
CA SER A 23 3.69 -33.06 -31.09
C SER A 23 3.51 -33.15 -29.56
N ILE A 24 2.35 -32.71 -29.07
CA ILE A 24 1.95 -32.56 -27.66
C ILE A 24 1.54 -33.89 -26.98
N ALA A 25 1.81 -35.05 -27.60
CA ALA A 25 1.23 -36.32 -27.12
C ALA A 25 2.09 -37.16 -26.16
N GLU A 26 3.30 -36.74 -25.76
CA GLU A 26 4.24 -37.64 -25.07
C GLU A 26 4.93 -37.02 -23.85
N GLN A 27 4.15 -36.35 -22.99
CA GLN A 27 4.62 -35.93 -21.66
C GLN A 27 3.60 -36.16 -20.52
N GLN A 28 2.55 -36.94 -20.77
CA GLN A 28 1.58 -37.36 -19.76
C GLN A 28 1.76 -38.84 -19.41
N SER A 29 2.87 -39.20 -18.77
CA SER A 29 3.00 -40.50 -18.10
C SER A 29 4.22 -40.54 -17.17
N ASN A 30 4.31 -39.63 -16.20
CA ASN A 30 5.10 -39.88 -14.99
C ASN A 30 4.79 -38.84 -13.89
N ALA A 31 3.70 -39.06 -13.17
CA ALA A 31 3.48 -38.46 -11.86
C ALA A 31 2.76 -39.49 -10.97
N GLY A 32 3.55 -40.24 -10.19
CA GLY A 32 3.02 -41.05 -9.08
C GLY A 32 2.63 -40.15 -7.88
N PRO A 33 1.78 -40.63 -6.97
CA PRO A 33 1.22 -39.80 -5.90
C PRO A 33 2.27 -39.43 -4.84
N SER A 34 2.38 -38.14 -4.52
CA SER A 34 3.22 -37.63 -3.44
C SER A 34 2.65 -38.02 -2.07
N LYS A 35 3.46 -38.71 -1.25
CA LYS A 35 3.12 -39.08 0.13
C LYS A 35 3.00 -37.83 1.01
N ALA A 36 1.88 -37.72 1.73
CA ALA A 36 1.65 -36.72 2.76
C ALA A 36 2.58 -36.95 3.97
N SER A 37 3.27 -35.91 4.43
CA SER A 37 4.05 -35.89 5.66
C SER A 37 3.16 -35.66 6.88
N GLY A 38 3.24 -36.54 7.88
CA GLY A 38 2.49 -36.47 9.13
C GLY A 38 2.92 -35.35 10.09
N PRO A 39 2.18 -35.12 11.20
CA PRO A 39 2.36 -33.95 12.05
C PRO A 39 3.54 -34.07 13.01
N ALA A 40 4.26 -32.96 13.20
CA ALA A 40 5.40 -32.83 14.10
C ALA A 40 5.01 -32.89 15.59
N ALA A 41 5.78 -33.65 16.38
CA ALA A 41 5.59 -33.83 17.81
C ALA A 41 5.91 -32.55 18.61
N ARG A 42 4.97 -32.11 19.46
CA ARG A 42 5.16 -31.03 20.44
C ARG A 42 5.97 -31.51 21.64
N ARG A 43 7.16 -30.95 21.86
CA ARG A 43 7.91 -31.10 23.12
C ARG A 43 7.31 -30.20 24.20
N LYS A 44 6.94 -30.79 25.34
CA LYS A 44 6.51 -30.08 26.56
C LYS A 44 7.74 -29.67 27.37
N ILE A 45 7.86 -28.39 27.71
CA ILE A 45 8.87 -27.87 28.63
C ILE A 45 8.25 -27.84 30.03
N VAL A 46 8.87 -28.54 30.98
CA VAL A 46 8.50 -28.53 32.40
C VAL A 46 9.43 -27.56 33.13
N TRP A 47 8.87 -26.59 33.86
CA TRP A 47 9.62 -25.70 34.74
C TRP A 47 9.64 -26.27 36.15
N ALA A 48 10.82 -26.48 36.72
CA ALA A 48 11.00 -26.77 38.14
C ALA A 48 11.26 -25.46 38.92
N PRO A 49 10.73 -25.30 40.15
CA PRO A 49 10.97 -24.10 40.93
C PRO A 49 12.29 -24.21 41.70
N VAL A 50 13.14 -23.19 41.61
CA VAL A 50 14.32 -23.04 42.46
C VAL A 50 13.91 -22.21 43.67
N ALA A 51 13.85 -22.83 44.85
CA ALA A 51 13.83 -22.16 46.13
C ALA A 51 15.26 -22.14 46.70
N GLY A 52 15.75 -20.98 47.13
CA GLY A 52 17.11 -20.85 47.64
C GLY A 52 17.39 -19.53 48.36
N ILE A 53 17.07 -19.50 49.66
CA ILE A 53 17.84 -18.97 50.80
C ILE A 53 18.34 -17.51 50.71
N VAL A 54 17.75 -16.64 51.55
CA VAL A 54 18.36 -15.38 52.00
C VAL A 54 18.68 -15.50 53.49
N LEU A 55 19.97 -15.52 53.83
CA LEU A 55 20.48 -15.35 55.18
C LEU A 55 21.01 -13.91 55.29
N GLY A 56 20.54 -13.16 56.29
CA GLY A 56 20.87 -11.75 56.48
C GLY A 56 22.24 -11.50 57.12
N LEU A 57 22.63 -10.22 57.19
CA LEU A 57 23.34 -9.61 58.32
C LEU A 57 23.43 -8.07 58.20
N ALA A 58 23.07 -7.43 59.32
CA ALA A 58 23.67 -6.24 59.95
C ALA A 58 23.56 -4.82 59.30
N LEU A 59 22.62 -4.04 59.87
CA LEU A 59 22.81 -2.77 60.60
C LEU A 59 23.94 -1.80 60.19
N ILE A 60 23.54 -0.61 59.72
CA ILE A 60 24.10 0.68 60.18
C ILE A 60 22.95 1.65 60.43
N ALA A 61 22.88 2.15 61.67
CA ALA A 61 21.97 3.20 62.10
C ALA A 61 22.47 4.57 61.62
N GLY A 62 21.57 5.37 61.04
CA GLY A 62 21.80 6.76 60.69
C GLY A 62 20.53 7.56 60.97
N PHE A 63 20.54 8.28 62.09
CA PHE A 63 19.47 9.13 62.60
C PHE A 63 19.25 10.32 61.66
N GLY A 64 18.03 10.48 61.15
CA GLY A 64 17.62 11.65 60.35
C GLY A 64 16.14 11.91 60.58
N THR A 65 15.83 12.86 61.46
CA THR A 65 14.48 13.34 61.75
C THR A 65 13.88 13.99 60.50
N VAL A 66 12.82 13.39 59.93
CA VAL A 66 12.01 14.01 58.87
C VAL A 66 10.55 14.01 59.33
N LEU A 67 9.99 15.22 59.39
CA LEU A 67 8.59 15.53 59.71
C LEU A 67 7.62 14.89 58.71
N PRO A 68 6.38 14.54 59.11
CA PRO A 68 5.39 14.01 58.18
C PRO A 68 4.81 15.13 57.31
N GLY A 69 5.40 15.30 56.12
CA GLY A 69 4.80 16.10 55.05
C GLY A 69 3.59 15.37 54.45
N LYS A 70 2.39 15.96 54.60
CA LYS A 70 1.18 15.51 53.92
C LYS A 70 1.40 15.58 52.41
N LYS A 71 1.52 14.43 51.75
CA LYS A 71 1.46 14.36 50.28
C LYS A 71 0.00 14.53 49.85
N THR A 72 -0.39 15.77 49.55
CA THR A 72 -1.55 16.07 48.72
C THR A 72 -1.21 15.73 47.27
N GLU A 73 -1.61 14.56 46.81
CA GLU A 73 -1.65 14.26 45.38
C GLU A 73 -2.76 15.09 44.74
N SER A 74 -2.35 16.16 44.06
CA SER A 74 -3.20 16.90 43.13
C SER A 74 -3.48 16.00 41.93
N ARG A 75 -4.63 15.32 41.95
CA ARG A 75 -5.22 14.67 40.79
C ARG A 75 -5.58 15.77 39.79
N ARG A 76 -4.70 16.01 38.81
CA ARG A 76 -5.06 16.78 37.61
C ARG A 76 -6.11 15.97 36.85
N GLU A 77 -7.37 16.41 36.94
CA GLU A 77 -8.40 16.01 35.99
C GLU A 77 -7.92 16.37 34.59
N VAL A 78 -7.69 15.35 33.77
CA VAL A 78 -7.60 15.51 32.33
C VAL A 78 -8.99 15.93 31.88
N SER A 79 -9.16 17.24 31.68
CA SER A 79 -10.34 17.82 31.02
C SER A 79 -10.38 17.26 29.61
N THR A 80 -11.16 16.19 29.43
CA THR A 80 -11.64 15.77 28.12
C THR A 80 -12.49 16.92 27.60
N LYS A 81 -11.92 17.70 26.69
CA LYS A 81 -12.64 18.70 25.92
C LYS A 81 -13.80 17.98 25.24
N SER A 82 -15.00 18.09 25.80
CA SER A 82 -16.21 17.48 25.25
C SER A 82 -16.33 17.90 23.79
N ALA A 83 -16.49 16.91 22.92
CA ALA A 83 -16.88 17.09 21.53
C ALA A 83 -18.01 18.12 21.46
N SER A 84 -17.72 19.30 20.89
CA SER A 84 -18.74 20.34 20.76
C SER A 84 -19.65 19.93 19.62
N THR A 85 -20.84 19.43 19.94
CA THR A 85 -21.93 19.25 18.97
C THR A 85 -22.16 20.60 18.26
N PRO A 86 -22.22 20.64 16.91
CA PRO A 86 -22.52 21.86 16.18
C PRO A 86 -23.81 22.49 16.69
N ARG A 87 -23.77 23.79 17.03
CA ARG A 87 -24.95 24.56 17.44
C ARG A 87 -25.71 24.99 16.18
N GLY A 88 -26.62 24.14 15.72
CA GLY A 88 -27.53 24.41 14.60
C GLY A 88 -27.67 23.21 13.65
N PRO A 89 -28.58 23.29 12.66
CA PRO A 89 -28.76 22.24 11.66
C PRO A 89 -27.46 22.04 10.85
N VAL A 90 -27.07 20.78 10.67
CA VAL A 90 -25.88 20.41 9.91
C VAL A 90 -26.25 20.27 8.44
N THR A 91 -25.46 20.89 7.56
CA THR A 91 -25.71 20.84 6.12
C THR A 91 -24.56 20.20 5.36
N PHE A 92 -24.86 19.69 4.17
CA PHE A 92 -23.83 19.15 3.29
C PHE A 92 -22.81 20.22 2.92
N SER A 93 -23.27 21.34 2.37
CA SER A 93 -22.41 22.37 1.79
C SER A 93 -21.42 22.94 2.80
N ARG A 94 -21.88 23.26 4.01
CA ARG A 94 -21.05 23.89 5.03
C ARG A 94 -20.22 22.90 5.84
N ASP A 95 -20.81 21.79 6.25
CA ASP A 95 -20.25 20.98 7.34
C ASP A 95 -19.70 19.62 6.85
N VAL A 96 -20.38 18.94 5.91
CA VAL A 96 -20.00 17.59 5.46
C VAL A 96 -19.06 17.62 4.25
N ALA A 97 -19.30 18.50 3.27
CA ALA A 97 -18.50 18.60 2.06
C ALA A 97 -17.00 18.80 2.35
N PRO A 98 -16.59 19.69 3.28
CA PRO A 98 -15.17 19.83 3.63
C PRO A 98 -14.54 18.53 4.15
N ILE A 99 -15.29 17.77 4.97
CA ILE A 99 -14.81 16.49 5.53
C ILE A 99 -14.66 15.46 4.41
N VAL A 100 -15.68 15.28 3.58
CA VAL A 100 -15.69 14.27 2.52
C VAL A 100 -14.64 14.59 1.45
N PHE A 101 -14.51 15.86 1.04
CA PHE A 101 -13.52 16.29 0.06
C PHE A 101 -12.09 16.08 0.56
N GLN A 102 -11.82 16.36 1.84
CA GLN A 102 -10.48 16.18 2.41
C GLN A 102 -10.13 14.71 2.67
N ARG A 103 -11.10 13.89 3.11
CA ARG A 103 -10.82 12.55 3.66
C ARG A 103 -11.15 11.40 2.70
N CYS A 104 -12.12 11.60 1.81
CA CYS A 104 -12.68 10.54 0.98
C CYS A 104 -12.36 10.71 -0.51
N ALA A 105 -12.39 11.94 -1.03
CA ALA A 105 -12.26 12.22 -2.47
C ALA A 105 -10.92 11.78 -3.09
N GLY A 106 -9.88 11.56 -2.28
CA GLY A 106 -8.61 10.99 -2.75
C GLY A 106 -8.79 9.62 -3.43
N CYS A 107 -9.70 8.78 -2.91
CA CYS A 107 -10.03 7.48 -3.50
C CYS A 107 -11.39 7.52 -4.23
N HIS A 108 -12.35 8.30 -3.72
CA HIS A 108 -13.71 8.42 -4.24
C HIS A 108 -13.83 9.51 -5.29
N ARG A 109 -13.15 9.30 -6.42
CA ARG A 109 -13.23 10.17 -7.61
C ARG A 109 -13.13 9.34 -8.89
N PRO A 110 -13.55 9.87 -10.05
CA PRO A 110 -13.45 9.17 -11.32
C PRO A 110 -12.03 8.63 -11.60
N GLY A 111 -11.95 7.40 -12.09
CA GLY A 111 -10.69 6.75 -12.46
C GLY A 111 -9.82 6.27 -11.30
N GLN A 112 -10.25 6.41 -10.05
CA GLN A 112 -9.52 5.91 -8.87
C GLN A 112 -10.11 4.60 -8.32
N SER A 113 -9.52 4.11 -7.23
CA SER A 113 -9.78 2.77 -6.70
C SER A 113 -11.16 2.56 -6.06
N ALA A 114 -11.85 3.62 -5.63
CA ALA A 114 -13.18 3.44 -5.06
C ALA A 114 -14.24 3.24 -6.16
N PRO A 115 -15.29 2.44 -5.89
CA PRO A 115 -16.27 2.05 -6.92
C PRO A 115 -17.21 3.19 -7.34
N PHE A 116 -17.25 4.30 -6.61
CA PHE A 116 -18.08 5.48 -6.90
C PHE A 116 -17.39 6.77 -6.44
N ALA A 117 -17.79 7.89 -7.05
CA ALA A 117 -17.31 9.22 -6.71
C ALA A 117 -18.08 9.83 -5.53
N LEU A 118 -17.42 10.74 -4.80
CA LEU A 118 -18.00 11.53 -3.70
C LEU A 118 -17.58 12.99 -3.88
N LEU A 119 -17.94 13.59 -5.01
CA LEU A 119 -17.54 14.95 -5.40
C LEU A 119 -18.73 15.93 -5.45
N THR A 120 -19.95 15.41 -5.47
CA THR A 120 -21.19 16.20 -5.51
C THR A 120 -22.14 15.82 -4.38
N TYR A 121 -23.06 16.72 -4.04
CA TYR A 121 -24.10 16.45 -3.06
C TYR A 121 -24.90 15.19 -3.43
N GLU A 122 -25.29 15.02 -4.68
CA GLU A 122 -26.16 13.91 -5.10
C GLU A 122 -25.50 12.56 -4.99
N GLU A 123 -24.21 12.48 -5.34
CA GLU A 123 -23.40 11.29 -5.11
C GLU A 123 -23.31 10.97 -3.61
N ILE A 124 -23.01 11.97 -2.78
CA ILE A 124 -22.80 11.78 -1.35
C ILE A 124 -24.12 11.42 -0.64
N LYS A 125 -25.23 12.08 -1.01
CA LYS A 125 -26.57 11.80 -0.48
C LYS A 125 -27.01 10.37 -0.79
N LYS A 126 -26.75 9.88 -2.01
CA LYS A 126 -27.08 8.49 -2.40
C LYS A 126 -26.39 7.45 -1.50
N HIS A 127 -25.21 7.78 -0.98
CA HIS A 127 -24.42 6.91 -0.11
C HIS A 127 -24.45 7.34 1.37
N ALA A 128 -25.28 8.31 1.76
CA ALA A 128 -25.21 8.97 3.07
C ALA A 128 -25.25 7.99 4.25
N ARG A 129 -26.22 7.05 4.24
CA ARG A 129 -26.33 6.02 5.29
C ARG A 129 -25.11 5.11 5.37
N GLN A 130 -24.59 4.69 4.21
CA GLN A 130 -23.41 3.84 4.14
C GLN A 130 -22.18 4.59 4.66
N ILE A 131 -22.00 5.86 4.27
CA ILE A 131 -20.91 6.73 4.75
C ILE A 131 -21.00 6.86 6.27
N ALA A 132 -22.18 7.14 6.82
CA ALA A 132 -22.38 7.21 8.27
C ALA A 132 -21.99 5.89 8.96
N GLU A 133 -22.42 4.74 8.44
CA GLU A 133 -22.10 3.44 9.03
C GLU A 133 -20.58 3.15 9.03
N VAL A 134 -19.92 3.28 7.88
CA VAL A 134 -18.50 2.92 7.76
C VAL A 134 -17.58 3.87 8.51
N THR A 135 -17.97 5.15 8.63
CA THR A 135 -17.21 6.15 9.40
C THR A 135 -17.41 5.97 10.90
N GLN A 136 -18.63 5.65 11.36
CA GLN A 136 -18.91 5.35 12.77
C GLN A 136 -18.11 4.12 13.24
N ARG A 137 -18.05 3.08 12.42
CA ARG A 137 -17.28 1.86 12.70
C ARG A 137 -15.77 2.03 12.50
N ARG A 138 -15.31 3.22 12.10
CA ARG A 138 -13.91 3.53 11.76
C ARG A 138 -13.32 2.58 10.71
N TYR A 139 -14.17 2.02 9.86
CA TYR A 139 -13.76 1.21 8.72
C TYR A 139 -13.17 2.09 7.61
N MET A 140 -13.73 3.29 7.43
CA MET A 140 -13.27 4.29 6.47
C MET A 140 -13.07 5.66 7.16
N PRO A 141 -12.08 6.45 6.73
CA PRO A 141 -10.97 6.05 5.86
C PRO A 141 -10.07 5.00 6.52
N PRO A 142 -9.48 4.05 5.76
CA PRO A 142 -8.66 3.00 6.35
C PRO A 142 -7.40 3.60 6.98
N TRP A 143 -7.16 3.29 8.24
CA TRP A 143 -5.99 3.73 8.99
C TRP A 143 -5.68 2.72 10.09
N LEU A 144 -4.60 1.95 9.92
CA LEU A 144 -4.22 0.89 10.85
C LEU A 144 -3.61 1.41 12.18
N PRO A 145 -2.79 2.48 12.19
CA PRO A 145 -2.18 2.92 13.45
C PRO A 145 -3.20 3.37 14.51
N GLU A 146 -3.05 2.82 15.71
CA GLU A 146 -3.85 3.21 16.88
C GLU A 146 -3.43 4.60 17.40
N PRO A 147 -4.37 5.45 17.89
CA PRO A 147 -4.02 6.67 18.60
C PRO A 147 -3.17 6.41 19.86
N GLY A 148 -2.43 7.42 20.30
CA GLY A 148 -1.72 7.42 21.59
C GLY A 148 -0.25 7.01 21.54
N TYR A 149 0.24 6.55 20.39
CA TYR A 149 1.63 6.10 20.19
C TYR A 149 2.45 7.03 19.30
N GLY A 150 2.11 8.31 19.31
CA GLY A 150 2.73 9.36 18.49
C GLY A 150 1.80 9.89 17.40
N GLU A 151 2.30 10.90 16.70
CA GLU A 151 1.62 11.53 15.57
C GLU A 151 2.27 11.08 14.28
N PHE A 152 1.48 10.44 13.43
CA PHE A 152 1.93 9.99 12.12
C PHE A 152 1.59 11.05 11.09
N ALA A 153 2.58 11.35 10.23
CA ALA A 153 2.33 12.18 9.06
C ALA A 153 1.21 11.58 8.20
N LEU A 154 0.42 12.45 7.58
CA LEU A 154 -0.69 12.07 6.69
C LEU A 154 -1.79 11.22 7.36
N ASP A 155 -2.02 11.40 8.66
CA ASP A 155 -3.15 10.79 9.38
C ASP A 155 -4.47 11.05 8.65
N ARG A 156 -5.15 9.96 8.27
CA ARG A 156 -6.41 9.98 7.51
C ARG A 156 -7.65 9.79 8.36
N ARG A 157 -7.50 9.59 9.67
CA ARG A 157 -8.63 9.31 10.57
C ARG A 157 -9.61 10.48 10.59
N LEU A 158 -10.87 10.13 10.80
CA LEU A 158 -11.89 11.08 11.20
C LEU A 158 -11.84 11.28 12.71
N GLY A 159 -11.77 12.54 13.13
CA GLY A 159 -11.99 12.92 14.52
C GLY A 159 -13.41 12.62 14.96
N SER A 160 -13.63 12.44 16.27
CA SER A 160 -14.96 12.14 16.80
C SER A 160 -15.99 13.22 16.44
N ASP A 161 -15.59 14.49 16.40
CA ASP A 161 -16.44 15.62 15.98
C ASP A 161 -16.84 15.51 14.51
N GLN A 162 -15.91 15.12 13.64
CA GLN A 162 -16.18 14.92 12.21
C GLN A 162 -17.15 13.75 11.97
N ILE A 163 -16.97 12.65 12.72
CA ILE A 163 -17.92 11.53 12.69
C ILE A 163 -19.29 12.02 13.18
N GLY A 164 -19.35 12.76 14.28
CA GLY A 164 -20.58 13.33 14.83
C GLY A 164 -21.34 14.21 13.84
N ILE A 165 -20.63 15.09 13.12
CA ILE A 165 -21.19 15.92 12.04
C ILE A 165 -21.84 15.05 10.96
N ILE A 166 -21.15 14.01 10.49
CA ILE A 166 -21.69 13.10 9.47
C ILE A 166 -22.93 12.38 10.00
N GLN A 167 -22.90 11.85 11.23
CA GLN A 167 -24.06 11.16 11.81
C GLN A 167 -25.26 12.09 11.96
N GLN A 168 -25.05 13.29 12.48
CA GLN A 168 -26.10 14.28 12.68
C GLN A 168 -26.72 14.71 11.35
N TRP A 169 -25.90 15.01 10.34
CA TRP A 169 -26.37 15.35 9.00
C TRP A 169 -27.29 14.28 8.41
N VAL A 170 -26.91 13.00 8.52
CA VAL A 170 -27.74 11.89 8.04
C VAL A 170 -29.02 11.76 8.85
N ALA A 171 -28.97 11.93 10.17
CA ALA A 171 -30.14 11.90 11.04
C ALA A 171 -31.13 13.04 10.76
N GLU A 172 -30.63 14.21 10.36
CA GLU A 172 -31.41 15.39 9.98
C GLU A 172 -31.93 15.34 8.53
N GLY A 173 -31.78 14.21 7.83
CA GLY A 173 -32.32 13.99 6.49
C GLY A 173 -31.36 14.30 5.34
N ALA A 174 -30.06 14.45 5.63
CA ALA A 174 -29.00 14.70 4.67
C ALA A 174 -29.26 15.94 3.80
N VAL A 175 -29.57 17.07 4.45
CA VAL A 175 -29.93 18.33 3.78
C VAL A 175 -28.73 18.97 3.08
N GLU A 176 -28.94 19.55 1.89
CA GLU A 176 -27.86 20.15 1.09
C GLU A 176 -27.27 21.39 1.76
N GLY A 177 -28.14 22.33 2.13
CA GLY A 177 -27.73 23.65 2.63
C GLY A 177 -27.56 24.67 1.50
N ASN A 178 -26.94 25.80 1.82
CA ASN A 178 -26.75 26.89 0.86
C ASN A 178 -25.57 26.58 -0.07
N GLN A 179 -25.79 26.73 -1.37
CA GLN A 179 -24.75 26.54 -2.39
C GLN A 179 -23.56 27.51 -2.21
N ALA A 180 -23.79 28.71 -1.65
CA ALA A 180 -22.73 29.67 -1.37
C ALA A 180 -21.73 29.19 -0.30
N ASP A 181 -22.13 28.25 0.55
CA ASP A 181 -21.27 27.68 1.60
C ASP A 181 -20.47 26.47 1.07
N LEU A 182 -20.79 25.95 -0.13
CA LEU A 182 -20.17 24.75 -0.67
C LEU A 182 -18.71 25.05 -1.08
N PRO A 183 -17.70 24.38 -0.48
CA PRO A 183 -16.33 24.53 -0.95
C PRO A 183 -16.20 24.01 -2.39
N PRO A 184 -15.26 24.57 -3.19
CA PRO A 184 -14.99 24.00 -4.50
C PRO A 184 -14.51 22.55 -4.37
N PRO A 185 -14.93 21.64 -5.26
CA PRO A 185 -14.41 20.28 -5.28
C PRO A 185 -12.88 20.24 -5.39
N PRO A 186 -12.21 19.27 -4.75
CA PRO A 186 -10.77 19.17 -4.78
C PRO A 186 -10.29 18.91 -6.22
N ARG A 187 -9.21 19.60 -6.60
CA ARG A 187 -8.52 19.35 -7.87
C ARG A 187 -7.40 18.37 -7.64
N PHE A 188 -7.26 17.42 -8.55
CA PHE A 188 -6.21 16.42 -8.52
C PHE A 188 -5.36 16.54 -9.78
N PRO A 189 -4.03 16.42 -9.68
CA PRO A 189 -3.18 16.45 -10.86
C PRO A 189 -3.51 15.26 -11.77
N GLU A 190 -3.48 15.51 -13.08
CA GLU A 190 -3.51 14.44 -14.07
C GLU A 190 -2.12 13.81 -14.17
N GLY A 191 -2.05 12.47 -14.19
CA GLY A 191 -0.78 11.75 -14.26
C GLY A 191 -0.03 11.75 -12.92
N TRP A 192 1.19 12.29 -12.93
CA TRP A 192 2.14 12.22 -11.82
C TRP A 192 1.91 13.33 -10.78
N GLN A 193 1.74 12.96 -9.51
CA GLN A 193 1.50 13.88 -8.41
C GLN A 193 2.78 14.58 -7.94
N LEU A 194 3.95 13.96 -8.09
CA LEU A 194 5.25 14.55 -7.74
C LEU A 194 5.81 15.49 -8.82
N GLY A 195 5.08 15.71 -9.92
CA GLY A 195 5.56 16.43 -11.10
C GLY A 195 6.14 15.50 -12.16
N VAL A 196 6.83 16.06 -13.17
CA VAL A 196 7.38 15.29 -14.29
C VAL A 196 8.51 14.38 -13.77
N PRO A 197 8.43 13.05 -13.94
CA PRO A 197 9.48 12.14 -13.50
C PRO A 197 10.69 12.18 -14.44
N ASP A 198 11.89 12.04 -13.87
CA ASP A 198 13.15 11.91 -14.63
C ASP A 198 13.27 10.56 -15.34
N LEU A 199 12.57 9.54 -14.82
CA LEU A 199 12.59 8.17 -15.34
C LEU A 199 11.19 7.56 -15.18
N VAL A 200 10.59 7.15 -16.30
CA VAL A 200 9.36 6.34 -16.33
C VAL A 200 9.73 4.91 -16.67
N VAL A 201 9.33 3.99 -15.81
CA VAL A 201 9.51 2.55 -16.01
C VAL A 201 8.15 1.91 -16.17
N THR A 202 7.93 1.22 -17.29
CA THR A 202 6.63 0.63 -17.65
C THR A 202 6.74 -0.83 -18.02
N LEU A 203 5.63 -1.55 -17.97
CA LEU A 203 5.58 -2.96 -18.29
C LEU A 203 5.90 -3.14 -19.78
N PRO A 204 6.87 -4.00 -20.14
CA PRO A 204 7.22 -4.20 -21.55
C PRO A 204 6.10 -4.91 -22.32
N GLN A 205 5.20 -5.60 -21.61
CA GLN A 205 4.08 -6.35 -22.17
C GLN A 205 2.85 -6.16 -21.28
N VAL A 206 1.68 -6.03 -21.90
CA VAL A 206 0.41 -5.89 -21.18
C VAL A 206 0.12 -7.16 -20.39
N TYR A 207 -0.27 -6.97 -19.13
CA TYR A 207 -0.80 -8.04 -18.30
C TYR A 207 -2.32 -7.94 -18.25
N THR A 208 -3.01 -9.02 -18.63
CA THR A 208 -4.47 -9.12 -18.56
C THR A 208 -4.87 -9.89 -17.32
N LEU A 209 -5.49 -9.21 -16.38
CA LEU A 209 -6.13 -9.84 -15.22
C LEU A 209 -7.53 -10.34 -15.62
N SER A 210 -7.90 -11.53 -15.16
CA SER A 210 -9.27 -12.04 -15.31
C SER A 210 -10.26 -11.10 -14.60
N ALA A 211 -11.45 -10.89 -15.19
CA ALA A 211 -12.48 -10.05 -14.59
C ALA A 211 -13.06 -10.64 -13.30
N GLU A 212 -13.00 -11.98 -13.18
CA GLU A 212 -13.46 -12.73 -12.02
C GLU A 212 -12.34 -13.63 -11.49
N GLY A 213 -12.40 -13.93 -10.20
CA GLY A 213 -11.47 -14.84 -9.55
C GLY A 213 -11.13 -14.40 -8.13
N LYS A 214 -10.14 -15.08 -7.56
CA LYS A 214 -9.51 -14.70 -6.30
C LYS A 214 -8.46 -13.62 -6.55
N ASP A 215 -7.96 -13.04 -5.47
CA ASP A 215 -6.80 -12.15 -5.52
C ASP A 215 -5.61 -12.82 -6.20
N VAL A 216 -4.98 -12.08 -7.12
CA VAL A 216 -3.78 -12.51 -7.83
C VAL A 216 -2.58 -11.72 -7.31
N TYR A 217 -1.59 -12.45 -6.81
CA TYR A 217 -0.30 -11.91 -6.43
C TYR A 217 0.67 -12.16 -7.59
N ARG A 218 1.10 -11.08 -8.24
CA ARG A 218 1.96 -11.12 -9.42
C ARG A 218 3.13 -10.15 -9.26
N ASN A 219 4.33 -10.66 -9.48
CA ASN A 219 5.56 -9.87 -9.46
C ASN A 219 5.95 -9.49 -10.88
N PHE A 220 5.95 -8.19 -11.16
CA PHE A 220 6.41 -7.64 -12.43
C PHE A 220 7.84 -7.18 -12.33
N VAL A 221 8.67 -7.56 -13.30
CA VAL A 221 10.09 -7.23 -13.31
C VAL A 221 10.34 -6.19 -14.39
N PHE A 222 10.89 -5.05 -13.97
CA PHE A 222 11.16 -3.94 -14.85
C PHE A 222 12.68 -3.74 -14.99
N PRO A 223 13.24 -3.86 -16.20
CA PRO A 223 14.65 -3.56 -16.40
C PRO A 223 14.88 -2.05 -16.32
N ILE A 224 15.72 -1.63 -15.38
CA ILE A 224 16.17 -0.24 -15.27
C ILE A 224 17.57 -0.15 -15.90
N SER A 225 17.73 0.75 -16.87
CA SER A 225 19.00 0.98 -17.55
C SER A 225 19.41 2.43 -17.37
N VAL A 226 20.18 2.71 -16.32
CA VAL A 226 20.79 4.02 -16.08
C VAL A 226 22.27 3.97 -16.45
N PRO A 227 22.77 4.87 -17.33
CA PRO A 227 24.16 4.83 -17.79
C PRO A 227 25.15 5.40 -16.75
N THR A 228 24.64 6.04 -15.71
CA THR A 228 25.40 6.72 -14.66
C THR A 228 24.72 6.47 -13.32
N LEU A 229 25.49 6.51 -12.24
CA LEU A 229 24.98 6.43 -10.87
C LEU A 229 23.89 7.49 -10.66
N ARG A 230 22.71 7.07 -10.20
CA ARG A 230 21.62 7.97 -9.85
C ARG A 230 21.25 7.80 -8.38
N TYR A 231 20.78 8.90 -7.78
CA TYR A 231 20.16 8.88 -6.47
C TYR A 231 18.67 9.12 -6.65
N VAL A 232 17.86 8.18 -6.18
CA VAL A 232 16.41 8.31 -6.26
C VAL A 232 15.90 9.05 -5.03
N LYS A 233 15.22 10.16 -5.29
CA LYS A 233 14.62 11.04 -4.28
C LYS A 233 13.14 10.79 -4.06
N GLY A 234 12.48 10.03 -4.92
CA GLY A 234 11.06 9.75 -4.83
C GLY A 234 10.67 8.67 -5.84
N VAL A 235 9.65 7.90 -5.48
CA VAL A 235 9.05 6.90 -6.36
C VAL A 235 7.55 7.11 -6.30
N GLU A 236 6.94 7.22 -7.48
CA GLU A 236 5.49 7.24 -7.63
C GLU A 236 5.06 6.00 -8.42
N PHE A 237 4.02 5.33 -7.94
CA PHE A 237 3.41 4.20 -8.63
C PHE A 237 2.10 4.68 -9.25
N LEU A 238 2.01 4.60 -10.58
CA LEU A 238 0.82 4.94 -11.34
C LEU A 238 0.22 3.65 -11.92
N PRO A 239 -0.86 3.10 -11.33
CA PRO A 239 -1.51 1.91 -11.87
C PRO A 239 -2.15 2.22 -13.23
N GLY A 240 -1.94 1.34 -14.22
CA GLY A 240 -2.64 1.45 -15.51
C GLY A 240 -4.17 1.31 -15.39
N ASN A 241 -4.63 0.60 -14.35
CA ASN A 241 -6.04 0.54 -13.95
C ASN A 241 -6.13 0.57 -12.42
N ALA A 242 -6.41 1.74 -11.85
CA ALA A 242 -6.45 1.93 -10.40
C ALA A 242 -7.62 1.21 -9.69
N LYS A 243 -8.62 0.71 -10.45
CA LYS A 243 -9.78 0.00 -9.90
C LYS A 243 -9.48 -1.44 -9.49
N VAL A 244 -8.41 -2.04 -10.02
CA VAL A 244 -8.10 -3.46 -9.81
C VAL A 244 -6.83 -3.71 -8.99
N VAL A 245 -5.98 -2.69 -8.82
CA VAL A 245 -4.75 -2.82 -8.02
C VAL A 245 -5.08 -2.50 -6.55
N HIS A 246 -4.91 -3.50 -5.68
CA HIS A 246 -5.15 -3.35 -4.24
C HIS A 246 -3.86 -2.96 -3.49
N HIS A 247 -2.72 -3.57 -3.80
CA HIS A 247 -1.40 -3.21 -3.27
C HIS A 247 -0.33 -3.32 -4.35
N ALA A 248 0.74 -2.55 -4.20
CA ALA A 248 2.01 -2.78 -4.89
C ALA A 248 3.17 -2.60 -3.91
N PHE A 249 4.21 -3.41 -4.05
CA PHE A 249 5.45 -3.29 -3.31
C PHE A 249 6.60 -3.24 -4.31
N ILE A 250 7.48 -2.27 -4.15
CA ILE A 250 8.57 -2.02 -5.09
C ILE A 250 9.88 -2.44 -4.41
N ASN A 251 10.54 -3.43 -5.00
CA ASN A 251 11.81 -3.96 -4.56
C ASN A 251 12.84 -3.82 -5.68
N VAL A 252 14.11 -3.78 -5.32
CA VAL A 252 15.24 -3.69 -6.23
C VAL A 252 16.04 -5.00 -6.15
N ASP A 253 16.40 -5.54 -7.31
CA ASP A 253 17.23 -6.74 -7.46
C ASP A 253 18.43 -6.42 -8.35
N GLU A 254 19.62 -6.46 -7.76
CA GLU A 254 20.89 -6.16 -8.43
C GLU A 254 21.51 -7.39 -9.15
N THR A 255 20.99 -8.60 -8.91
CA THR A 255 21.61 -9.89 -9.30
C THR A 255 20.98 -10.55 -10.53
N ARG A 256 19.91 -9.94 -11.07
CA ARG A 256 19.06 -10.43 -12.17
C ARG A 256 18.24 -11.69 -11.84
N GLN A 257 18.17 -12.14 -10.60
CA GLN A 257 17.42 -13.37 -10.26
C GLN A 257 15.93 -13.24 -10.58
N SER A 258 15.30 -12.12 -10.23
CA SER A 258 13.90 -11.81 -10.53
C SER A 258 13.64 -11.84 -12.04
N ARG A 259 14.57 -11.29 -12.83
CA ARG A 259 14.48 -11.33 -14.30
C ARG A 259 14.47 -12.77 -14.82
N ARG A 260 15.42 -13.60 -14.36
CA ARG A 260 15.49 -15.01 -14.76
C ARG A 260 14.26 -15.82 -14.33
N LEU A 261 13.57 -15.44 -13.24
CA LEU A 261 12.31 -16.05 -12.83
C LEU A 261 11.17 -15.63 -13.75
N ALA A 262 11.05 -14.33 -14.05
CA ALA A 262 10.01 -13.79 -14.92
C ALA A 262 10.12 -14.34 -16.36
N GLU A 263 11.33 -14.49 -16.90
CA GLU A 263 11.58 -15.01 -18.26
C GLU A 263 11.15 -16.47 -18.45
N LYS A 264 10.90 -17.22 -17.35
CA LYS A 264 10.43 -18.60 -17.40
C LYS A 264 8.91 -18.72 -17.51
N GLN A 265 8.17 -17.62 -17.38
CA GLN A 265 6.72 -17.63 -17.26
C GLN A 265 6.07 -16.71 -18.30
N ASN A 266 4.83 -17.06 -18.67
CA ASN A 266 3.94 -16.27 -19.50
C ASN A 266 2.54 -16.40 -18.89
N PRO A 267 1.80 -15.32 -18.54
CA PRO A 267 1.96 -13.89 -18.87
C PRO A 267 3.20 -13.21 -18.25
N PRO A 268 3.46 -11.90 -18.45
CA PRO A 268 4.65 -11.23 -17.89
C PRO A 268 4.78 -11.35 -16.36
N GLY A 269 6.01 -11.48 -15.86
CA GLY A 269 6.29 -11.57 -14.42
C GLY A 269 6.34 -13.00 -13.88
N PHE A 270 6.19 -13.16 -12.57
CA PHE A 270 6.06 -14.47 -11.91
C PHE A 270 5.06 -14.43 -10.75
N ASP A 271 4.46 -15.58 -10.43
CA ASP A 271 3.39 -15.69 -9.43
C ASP A 271 3.89 -15.66 -7.98
N GLY A 272 2.98 -15.28 -7.08
CA GLY A 272 3.13 -15.45 -5.63
C GLY A 272 3.60 -14.21 -4.90
N MET A 273 3.69 -14.33 -3.58
CA MET A 273 4.21 -13.28 -2.69
C MET A 273 5.70 -13.46 -2.38
N GLU A 274 6.26 -14.63 -2.70
CA GLU A 274 7.66 -14.94 -2.43
C GLU A 274 8.54 -14.27 -3.47
N LEU A 275 9.46 -13.45 -2.98
CA LEU A 275 10.49 -12.80 -3.79
C LEU A 275 11.81 -13.57 -3.63
N PRO A 276 12.68 -13.59 -4.65
CA PRO A 276 14.05 -14.05 -4.46
C PRO A 276 14.75 -13.18 -3.41
N GLU A 277 15.67 -13.76 -2.62
CA GLU A 277 16.38 -13.06 -1.54
C GLU A 277 17.12 -11.79 -1.99
N SER A 278 17.45 -11.73 -3.28
CA SER A 278 18.09 -10.56 -3.91
C SER A 278 17.16 -9.38 -4.15
N ALA A 279 15.84 -9.58 -4.16
CA ALA A 279 14.85 -8.53 -4.34
C ALA A 279 14.44 -7.95 -2.99
N VAL A 280 15.04 -6.81 -2.64
CA VAL A 280 14.83 -6.15 -1.34
C VAL A 280 14.34 -4.73 -1.55
N MET A 281 13.66 -4.15 -0.56
CA MET A 281 13.50 -2.69 -0.52
C MET A 281 14.85 -2.08 -0.16
N PRO A 282 15.40 -1.14 -0.94
CA PRO A 282 16.65 -0.51 -0.53
C PRO A 282 16.54 0.26 0.79
N GLY A 283 17.71 0.41 1.41
CA GLY A 283 17.83 0.74 2.83
C GLY A 283 17.08 2.00 3.26
N GLY A 284 16.37 1.91 4.39
CA GLY A 284 15.65 3.02 4.99
C GLY A 284 14.35 3.42 4.27
N GLN A 285 13.92 2.69 3.24
CA GLN A 285 12.70 2.99 2.49
C GLN A 285 11.63 1.92 2.66
N LEU A 286 10.37 2.37 2.68
CA LEU A 286 9.17 1.53 2.68
C LEU A 286 8.35 1.81 1.41
N LEU A 287 8.75 1.17 0.32
CA LEU A 287 8.12 1.36 -0.98
C LEU A 287 6.91 0.46 -1.18
N GLY A 288 5.83 0.78 -0.47
CA GLY A 288 4.49 0.26 -0.74
C GLY A 288 3.60 1.28 -1.43
N TRP A 289 2.57 0.82 -2.12
CA TRP A 289 1.46 1.62 -2.61
C TRP A 289 0.14 0.91 -2.29
N GLN A 290 -0.87 1.68 -1.88
CA GLN A 290 -2.24 1.24 -1.67
C GLN A 290 -3.19 2.39 -2.08
N PRO A 291 -4.48 2.10 -2.33
CA PRO A 291 -5.49 3.12 -2.60
C PRO A 291 -5.45 4.32 -1.62
N GLY A 292 -5.21 5.50 -2.18
CA GLY A 292 -5.15 6.77 -1.45
C GLY A 292 -3.84 7.04 -0.72
N LYS A 293 -2.80 6.24 -0.94
CA LYS A 293 -1.43 6.65 -0.58
C LYS A 293 -1.04 7.86 -1.42
N VAL A 294 -0.64 8.93 -0.75
CA VAL A 294 -0.05 10.11 -1.39
C VAL A 294 1.44 9.87 -1.56
N PRO A 295 2.00 10.02 -2.78
CA PRO A 295 3.44 9.89 -2.98
C PRO A 295 4.18 11.04 -2.29
N SER A 296 5.40 10.77 -1.85
CA SER A 296 6.24 11.78 -1.20
C SER A 296 7.68 11.62 -1.66
N LEU A 297 8.41 12.72 -1.63
CA LEU A 297 9.86 12.69 -1.76
C LEU A 297 10.47 12.16 -0.46
N THR A 298 11.57 11.44 -0.59
CA THR A 298 12.45 11.07 0.51
C THR A 298 12.84 12.31 1.32
N VAL A 299 12.86 12.17 2.65
CA VAL A 299 13.35 13.21 3.54
C VAL A 299 14.82 13.49 3.20
N GLY A 300 15.26 14.75 3.36
CA GLY A 300 16.63 15.16 3.05
C GLY A 300 17.67 14.21 3.64
N GLY A 301 18.61 13.75 2.80
CA GLY A 301 19.66 12.81 3.19
C GLY A 301 19.30 11.32 3.10
N LEU A 302 18.05 10.95 2.82
CA LEU A 302 17.61 9.55 2.69
C LEU A 302 17.43 9.11 1.24
N SER A 303 18.07 9.78 0.28
CA SER A 303 18.10 9.32 -1.10
C SER A 303 18.95 8.05 -1.19
N TRP A 304 18.47 7.09 -1.96
CA TRP A 304 19.13 5.79 -2.15
C TRP A 304 19.72 5.64 -3.56
N VAL A 305 20.67 4.74 -3.71
CA VAL A 305 21.33 4.48 -5.00
C VAL A 305 20.42 3.64 -5.89
N LEU A 306 20.37 4.00 -7.18
CA LEU A 306 19.72 3.24 -8.25
C LEU A 306 20.76 2.71 -9.24
#